data_AF-A0A914RI81-F1
#
_entry.id   AF-A0A914RI81-F1
#
_cell.length_a   1.000
_cell.length_b   1.000
_cell.length_c   1.000
_cell.angle_alpha   90.00
_cell.angle_beta   90.00
_cell.angle_gamma   90.00
#
_symmetry.space_group_name_H-M   'P 1'
#
loop_
_entity.id
_entity.type
_entity.pdbx_description
1 polymer ?
#
loop_
_entity_poly.entity_id
_entity_poly.type
_entity_poly.pdbx_seq_one_letter_code
_entity_poly.pdbx_strand_id
1 'polypeptide(L)'
;MKCYFSLVSDVTSSTYINASAIHDSDPRRPTYIATQSPLPNTTADFWEKIAKIDCFQIHLVSEHIWSEDYLVRSFYLKNLKTNETRTITQFHYLTWPYQGIPSTTKALLDFRR
;
A
#
# COMPACT_ATOMS: atom_id res chain seq x y z
N MET A 1 -7.21 10.49 -3.75
CA MET A 1 -6.06 10.58 -4.68
C MET A 1 -6.22 9.54 -5.80
N LYS A 2 -6.54 9.97 -7.03
CA LYS A 2 -6.29 9.16 -8.24
C LYS A 2 -5.01 9.71 -8.85
N CYS A 3 -3.90 9.01 -8.69
CA CYS A 3 -2.66 9.32 -9.38
C CYS A 3 -2.42 8.24 -10.41
N TYR A 4 -2.48 8.63 -11.68
CA TYR A 4 -2.10 7.81 -12.83
C TYR A 4 -0.62 8.06 -13.09
N PHE A 5 0.24 7.03 -13.08
CA PHE A 5 1.46 6.95 -13.89
C PHE A 5 1.86 5.47 -14.08
N SER A 6 2.28 5.15 -15.30
CA SER A 6 2.43 3.83 -15.94
C SER A 6 3.86 3.27 -15.80
N LEU A 7 4.01 1.93 -15.76
CA LEU A 7 4.66 1.15 -16.84
C LEU A 7 4.51 -0.38 -16.68
N VAL A 8 4.49 -1.02 -17.86
CA VAL A 8 4.30 -2.44 -18.28
C VAL A 8 5.57 -3.28 -17.98
N SER A 9 5.59 -4.59 -17.67
CA SER A 9 5.24 -5.85 -18.42
C SER A 9 5.25 -7.04 -17.43
N ASP A 10 4.58 -8.19 -17.59
CA ASP A 10 4.32 -9.01 -18.79
C ASP A 10 3.08 -9.92 -18.62
N VAL A 11 2.60 -10.46 -19.74
CA VAL A 11 1.31 -11.08 -20.03
C VAL A 11 0.99 -12.34 -19.20
N THR A 12 0.37 -12.15 -18.04
CA THR A 12 -0.75 -13.01 -17.60
C THR A 12 -1.79 -12.11 -16.95
N SER A 13 -2.99 -12.06 -17.52
CA SER A 13 -4.12 -11.22 -17.07
C SER A 13 -4.42 -11.29 -15.55
N SER A 14 -3.95 -12.32 -14.84
CA SER A 14 -4.22 -12.55 -13.42
C SER A 14 -3.29 -11.84 -12.42
N THR A 15 -2.13 -11.27 -12.82
CA THR A 15 -1.12 -10.78 -11.86
C THR A 15 -1.00 -9.25 -11.75
N TYR A 16 -1.76 -8.49 -12.54
CA TYR A 16 -1.71 -7.02 -12.51
C TYR A 16 -2.28 -6.40 -11.20
N ILE A 17 -1.54 -5.45 -10.62
CA ILE A 17 -1.98 -4.56 -9.54
C ILE A 17 -1.63 -3.12 -9.93
N ASN A 18 -2.58 -2.20 -9.75
CA ASN A 18 -2.38 -0.78 -10.03
C ASN A 18 -1.55 -0.10 -8.93
N ALA A 19 -0.24 -0.17 -9.05
CA ALA A 19 0.73 0.37 -8.10
C ALA A 19 1.94 1.01 -8.78
N SER A 20 2.62 1.90 -8.07
CA SER A 20 3.82 2.63 -8.52
C SER A 20 4.90 2.59 -7.44
N ALA A 21 6.13 2.28 -7.83
CA ALA A 21 7.28 2.35 -6.95
C ALA A 21 7.72 3.81 -6.74
N ILE A 22 7.93 4.21 -5.48
CA ILE A 22 8.45 5.53 -5.12
C ILE A 22 9.87 5.34 -4.60
N HIS A 23 10.79 6.09 -5.19
CA HIS A 23 12.20 6.10 -4.86
C HIS A 23 12.54 7.39 -4.10
N ASP A 24 13.32 7.27 -3.03
CA ASP A 24 13.91 8.42 -2.34
C ASP A 24 15.28 8.74 -2.95
N SER A 25 16.32 8.95 -2.14
CA SER A 25 17.66 9.32 -2.58
C SER A 25 18.38 8.29 -3.47
N ASP A 26 18.02 7.01 -3.40
CA ASP A 26 18.59 5.95 -4.24
C ASP A 26 17.56 5.47 -5.29
N PRO A 27 17.73 5.82 -6.57
CA PRO A 27 16.80 5.42 -7.64
C PRO A 27 16.84 3.91 -7.93
N ARG A 28 17.85 3.16 -7.45
CA ARG A 28 17.95 1.71 -7.70
C ARG A 28 17.10 0.89 -6.73
N ARG A 29 16.65 1.49 -5.63
CA ARG A 29 15.93 0.76 -4.56
C ARG A 29 14.66 1.53 -4.20
N PRO A 30 13.47 1.04 -4.62
CA PRO A 30 12.24 1.69 -4.23
C PRO A 30 12.05 1.61 -2.72
N THR A 31 11.71 2.75 -2.13
CA THR A 31 11.53 2.91 -0.68
C THR A 31 10.07 2.70 -0.30
N TYR A 32 9.14 3.09 -1.17
CA TYR A 32 7.70 2.96 -0.95
C TYR A 32 7.01 2.42 -2.20
N ILE A 33 5.79 1.90 -1.99
CA ILE A 33 4.88 1.52 -3.07
C ILE A 33 3.60 2.32 -2.88
N ALA A 34 3.26 3.14 -3.86
CA ALA A 34 1.95 3.78 -3.95
C ALA A 34 1.00 2.81 -4.65
N THR A 35 -0.22 2.63 -4.15
CA THR A 35 -1.24 1.83 -4.82
C THR A 35 -2.59 2.48 -4.61
N GLN A 36 -3.53 2.19 -5.49
CA GLN A 36 -4.92 2.49 -5.21
C GLN A 36 -5.33 1.77 -3.93
N SER A 37 -5.96 2.48 -2.98
CA SER A 37 -6.57 1.86 -1.82
C SER A 37 -7.63 0.85 -2.29
N PRO A 38 -7.57 -0.42 -1.86
CA PRO A 38 -8.68 -1.33 -2.08
C PRO A 38 -9.92 -0.78 -1.40
N LEU A 39 -11.09 -1.14 -1.93
CA LEU A 39 -12.35 -0.80 -1.27
C LEU A 39 -12.37 -1.49 0.13
N PRO A 40 -13.10 -0.96 1.10
CA PRO A 40 -13.15 -1.55 2.44
C PRO A 40 -13.47 -3.05 2.42
N ASN A 41 -14.37 -3.47 1.53
CA ASN A 41 -14.77 -4.86 1.34
C ASN A 41 -13.82 -5.70 0.48
N THR A 42 -12.84 -5.10 -0.22
CA THR A 42 -11.88 -5.82 -1.09
C THR A 42 -10.44 -5.74 -0.59
N THR A 43 -10.24 -5.26 0.64
CA THR A 43 -8.90 -5.14 1.24
C THR A 43 -8.25 -6.51 1.44
N ALA A 44 -9.02 -7.52 1.82
CA ALA A 44 -8.53 -8.90 1.93
C ALA A 44 -8.06 -9.43 0.56
N ASP A 45 -8.88 -9.27 -0.48
CA ASP A 45 -8.57 -9.70 -1.84
C ASP A 45 -7.26 -9.09 -2.38
N PHE A 46 -7.00 -7.81 -2.06
CA PHE A 46 -5.75 -7.15 -2.44
C PHE A 46 -4.53 -7.85 -1.84
N TRP A 47 -4.55 -8.13 -0.53
CA TRP A 47 -3.44 -8.79 0.14
C TRP A 47 -3.28 -10.25 -0.30
N GLU A 48 -4.39 -10.96 -0.55
CA GLU A 48 -4.32 -12.29 -1.15
C GLU A 48 -3.67 -12.28 -2.54
N LYS A 49 -3.92 -11.23 -3.33
CA LYS A 49 -3.29 -11.09 -4.65
C LYS A 49 -1.79 -10.86 -4.54
N ILE A 50 -1.36 -9.98 -3.63
CA ILE A 50 0.06 -9.76 -3.32
C ILE A 50 0.73 -11.06 -2.83
N ALA A 51 0.07 -11.79 -1.94
CA ALA A 51 0.54 -13.08 -1.45
C ALA A 51 0.79 -14.07 -2.59
N LYS A 52 -0.14 -14.15 -3.55
CA LYS A 52 -0.06 -15.06 -4.71
C LYS A 52 1.05 -14.70 -5.70
N ILE A 53 1.27 -13.41 -5.97
CA ILE A 53 2.24 -12.95 -6.98
C ILE A 53 3.66 -13.42 -6.62
N ASP A 54 4.09 -13.20 -5.38
CA ASP A 54 5.48 -13.45 -4.96
C ASP A 54 5.63 -14.57 -3.93
N CYS A 55 4.58 -15.38 -3.74
CA CYS A 55 4.52 -16.48 -2.77
C CYS A 55 4.84 -16.01 -1.33
N PHE A 56 4.19 -14.94 -0.90
CA PHE A 56 4.28 -14.46 0.48
C PHE A 56 3.17 -15.07 1.35
N GLN A 57 3.52 -15.47 2.56
CA GLN A 57 2.57 -15.60 3.65
C GLN A 57 2.45 -14.25 4.37
N ILE A 58 1.24 -13.70 4.44
CA ILE A 58 0.98 -12.37 4.99
C ILE A 58 0.14 -12.50 6.25
N HIS A 59 0.56 -11.85 7.33
CA HIS A 59 -0.17 -11.77 8.59
C HIS A 59 -0.39 -10.32 8.98
N LEU A 60 -1.64 -9.93 9.26
CA LEU A 60 -1.92 -8.63 9.89
C LEU A 60 -1.47 -8.70 11.35
N VAL A 61 -0.52 -7.85 11.71
CA VAL A 61 0.04 -7.77 13.07
C VAL A 61 -0.77 -6.78 13.91
N SER A 62 -1.08 -5.62 13.34
CA SER A 62 -1.85 -4.57 14.02
C SER A 62 -2.59 -3.68 13.03
N GLU A 63 -3.73 -3.16 13.49
CA GLU A 63 -4.48 -2.09 12.86
C GLU A 63 -4.73 -1.00 13.92
N HIS A 64 -4.40 0.24 13.59
CA HIS A 64 -4.61 1.38 14.48
C HIS A 64 -5.29 2.52 13.73
N ILE A 65 -6.44 2.95 14.24
CA ILE A 65 -7.16 4.13 13.77
C ILE A 65 -6.62 5.31 14.58
N TRP A 66 -5.81 6.16 13.95
CA TRP A 66 -5.19 7.31 14.63
C TRP A 66 -6.14 8.52 14.68
N SER A 67 -6.94 8.68 13.64
CA SER A 67 -8.01 9.69 13.58
C SER A 67 -9.11 9.23 12.63
N GLU A 68 -10.16 10.06 12.48
CA GLU A 68 -11.17 9.87 11.45
C GLU A 68 -10.59 9.93 10.02
N ASP A 69 -9.39 10.50 9.86
CA ASP A 69 -8.78 10.76 8.56
C ASP A 69 -7.86 9.66 8.06
N TYR A 70 -7.28 8.84 8.94
CA TYR A 70 -6.37 7.78 8.53
C TYR A 70 -6.23 6.65 9.55
N LEU A 71 -5.82 5.50 9.02
CA LEU A 71 -5.41 4.33 9.80
C LEU A 71 -4.04 3.84 9.34
N VAL A 72 -3.36 3.11 10.22
CA VAL A 72 -2.08 2.47 9.95
C VAL A 72 -2.17 0.99 10.26
N ARG A 73 -1.64 0.16 9.38
CA ARG A 73 -1.56 -1.30 9.56
C ARG A 73 -0.13 -1.78 9.47
N SER A 74 0.21 -2.74 10.31
CA SER A 74 1.48 -3.46 10.22
C SER A 74 1.21 -4.88 9.76
N PHE A 75 1.92 -5.30 8.72
CA PHE A 75 1.86 -6.65 8.16
C PHE A 75 3.21 -7.33 8.31
N TYR A 76 3.18 -8.60 8.63
CA TYR A 76 4.34 -9.47 8.58
C TYR A 76 4.26 -10.31 7.31
N LEU A 77 5.30 -10.25 6.48
CA LEU A 77 5.42 -11.00 5.25
C LEU A 77 6.56 -12.00 5.39
N LYS A 78 6.28 -13.26 5.06
CA LYS A 78 7.28 -14.32 4.91
C LYS A 78 7.31 -14.79 3.47
N ASN A 79 8.43 -14.62 2.77
CA ASN A 79 8.62 -15.21 1.46
C ASN A 79 8.76 -16.73 1.62
N LEU A 80 7.86 -17.50 1.02
CA LEU A 80 7.87 -18.96 1.16
C LEU A 80 8.95 -19.65 0.31
N LYS A 81 9.51 -18.95 -0.68
CA LYS A 81 10.60 -19.46 -1.53
C LYS A 81 11.96 -19.24 -0.88
N THR A 82 12.21 -18.04 -0.36
CA THR A 82 13.53 -17.66 0.19
C THR A 82 13.59 -17.78 1.72
N ASN A 83 12.45 -17.98 2.39
CA ASN A 83 12.29 -17.87 3.85
C ASN A 83 12.65 -16.50 4.46
N GLU A 84 12.90 -15.48 3.63
CA GLU A 84 13.09 -14.12 4.11
C GLU A 84 11.80 -13.56 4.70
N THR A 85 11.95 -12.71 5.72
CA THR A 85 10.82 -12.10 6.43
C THR A 85 10.99 -10.59 6.47
N ARG A 86 9.87 -9.87 6.35
CA ARG A 86 9.83 -8.41 6.38
C ARG A 86 8.55 -7.92 7.04
N THR A 87 8.64 -6.76 7.69
CA THR A 87 7.46 -6.02 8.16
C THR A 87 7.14 -4.92 7.17
N ILE A 88 5.87 -4.81 6.79
CA ILE A 88 5.34 -3.72 5.96
C ILE A 88 4.41 -2.87 6.82
N THR A 89 4.60 -1.56 6.76
CA THR A 89 3.65 -0.59 7.33
C THR A 89 2.84 0.02 6.20
N GLN A 90 1.52 -0.19 6.23
CA GLN A 90 0.58 0.46 5.33
C GLN A 90 0.01 1.69 6.03
N PHE A 91 0.08 2.83 5.34
CA PHE A 91 -0.60 4.04 5.74
C PHE A 91 -1.79 4.28 4.81
N HIS A 92 -2.99 4.43 5.36
CA HIS A 92 -4.22 4.59 4.58
C HIS A 92 -4.98 5.85 5.00
N TYR A 93 -4.95 6.86 4.14
CA TYR A 93 -5.73 8.09 4.30
C TYR A 93 -7.15 7.91 3.74
N LEU A 94 -8.16 8.10 4.58
CA LEU A 94 -9.56 7.76 4.35
C LEU A 94 -10.40 8.94 3.85
N THR A 95 -10.09 10.16 4.29
CA THR A 95 -10.96 11.35 4.11
C THR A 95 -10.51 12.28 3.00
N TRP A 96 -9.64 11.82 2.09
CA TRP A 96 -9.19 12.68 0.98
C TRP A 96 -10.38 12.99 0.05
N PRO A 97 -10.77 14.27 -0.12
CA PRO A 97 -11.97 14.60 -0.89
C PRO A 97 -11.80 14.27 -2.38
N TYR A 98 -12.87 13.81 -3.03
CA TYR A 98 -12.84 13.45 -4.45
C TYR A 98 -12.46 14.65 -5.35
N GLN A 99 -12.88 15.85 -4.96
CA GLN A 99 -12.53 17.11 -5.59
C GLN A 99 -11.79 18.02 -4.61
N GLY A 100 -10.71 18.64 -5.08
CA GLY A 100 -9.92 19.58 -4.29
C GLY A 100 -8.93 18.91 -3.33
N ILE A 101 -8.60 19.65 -2.27
CA ILE A 101 -7.67 19.26 -1.22
C ILE A 101 -8.40 19.21 0.12
N PRO A 102 -7.91 18.43 1.11
CA PRO A 102 -8.44 18.49 2.46
C PRO A 102 -8.50 19.94 2.97
N SER A 103 -9.58 20.29 3.66
CA SER A 103 -9.79 21.64 4.21
C SER A 103 -8.78 22.00 5.31
N THR A 104 -8.11 20.99 5.88
CA THR A 104 -7.02 21.17 6.85
C THR A 104 -5.83 20.32 6.45
N THR A 105 -4.61 20.85 6.67
CA THR A 105 -3.36 20.11 6.45
C THR A 105 -2.94 19.29 7.66
N LYS A 106 -3.64 19.42 8.80
CA LYS A 106 -3.27 18.79 10.08
C LYS A 106 -3.14 17.27 9.93
N ALA A 107 -4.17 16.61 9.42
CA ALA A 107 -4.18 15.17 9.23
C ALA A 107 -3.05 14.70 8.29
N LEU A 108 -2.73 15.47 7.26
CA LEU A 108 -1.65 15.16 6.32
C LEU A 108 -0.25 15.34 6.96
N LEU A 109 -0.09 16.35 7.81
CA LEU A 109 1.16 16.59 8.53
C LEU A 109 1.40 15.55 9.64
N ASP A 110 0.34 15.13 10.33
CA ASP A 110 0.39 14.07 11.34
C ASP A 110 0.65 12.70 10.68
N PHE A 111 0.10 12.45 9.49
CA PHE A 111 0.35 11.24 8.69
C PHE A 111 1.81 11.10 8.23
N ARG A 112 2.54 12.21 8.05
CA ARG A 112 3.94 12.22 7.60
C ARG A 112 4.93 11.96 8.74
N ARG A 113 4.59 12.33 9.97
CA ARG A 113 5.48 12.31 11.13
C ARG A 113 5.59 10.91 11.72
#